data_AF-A0A961RT23-F1
#
_entry.id   AF-A0A961RT23-F1
#
_cell.length_a   1.000
_cell.length_b   1.000
_cell.length_c   1.000
_cell.angle_alpha   90.00
_cell.angle_beta   90.00
_cell.angle_gamma   90.00
#
_symmetry.space_group_name_H-M   'P 1'
#
loop_
_entity.id
_entity.type
_entity.pdbx_description
1 polymer ?
#
loop_
_entity_poly.entity_id
_entity_poly.type
_entity_poly.pdbx_seq_one_letter_code
_entity_poly.pdbx_strand_id
1 'polypeptide(L)' 'MAAFKTDIEIARAANKKPIQEIGSKLGIPTEHLLPYGHDK' A
#
# COMPACT_ATOMS: atom_id res chain seq x y z
N MET A 1 21.00 -20.86 9.52
CA MET A 1 20.70 -19.41 9.61
C MET A 1 19.52 -19.14 8.68
N ALA A 2 18.41 -18.56 9.15
CA ALA A 2 17.35 -18.15 8.23
C ALA A 2 17.85 -16.93 7.43
N ALA A 3 17.81 -17.00 6.10
CA ALA A 3 18.13 -15.86 5.26
C ALA A 3 17.03 -14.81 5.41
N PHE A 4 17.40 -13.59 5.81
CA PHE A 4 16.46 -12.47 5.79
C PHE A 4 16.18 -12.09 4.34
N LYS A 5 14.90 -11.87 4.03
CA LYS A 5 14.49 -11.35 2.74
C LYS A 5 15.05 -9.95 2.56
N THR A 6 15.44 -9.63 1.32
CA THR A 6 15.78 -8.26 0.93
C THR A 6 14.55 -7.35 0.99
N ASP A 7 14.76 -6.04 1.12
CA ASP A 7 13.65 -5.07 1.19
C ASP A 7 12.69 -5.18 0.00
N ILE A 8 13.22 -5.45 -1.20
CA ILE A 8 12.40 -5.64 -2.41
C ILE A 8 11.55 -6.93 -2.35
N GLU A 9 12.08 -8.01 -1.78
CA GLU A 9 11.33 -9.25 -1.59
C GLU A 9 10.24 -9.08 -0.54
N ILE A 10 10.50 -8.30 0.52
CA ILE A 10 9.49 -7.94 1.52
C ILE A 10 8.38 -7.09 0.86
N ALA A 11 8.75 -6.05 0.12
CA ALA A 11 7.79 -5.16 -0.54
C ALA A 11 6.91 -5.88 -1.57
N ARG A 12 7.48 -6.84 -2.32
CA ARG A 12 6.74 -7.67 -3.28
C ARG A 12 5.79 -8.66 -2.61
N ALA A 13 6.19 -9.22 -1.47
CA ALA A 13 5.38 -10.19 -0.73
C ALA A 13 4.27 -9.55 0.13
N ALA A 14 4.26 -8.22 0.26
CA ALA A 14 3.28 -7.52 1.08
C ALA A 14 1.85 -7.58 0.48
N ASN A 15 0.88 -7.92 1.31
CA ASN A 15 -0.55 -7.80 0.98
C ASN A 15 -0.96 -6.33 1.12
N LYS A 16 -0.81 -5.56 0.05
CA LYS A 16 -1.10 -4.12 0.03
C LYS A 16 -2.60 -3.89 0.18
N LYS A 17 -2.96 -2.87 0.96
CA LYS A 17 -4.35 -2.44 1.11
C LYS A 17 -4.71 -1.40 0.05
N PRO A 18 -5.98 -1.32 -0.39
CA PRO A 18 -6.43 -0.22 -1.23
C PRO A 18 -6.18 1.13 -0.55
N ILE A 19 -5.76 2.13 -1.32
CA ILE A 19 -5.45 3.46 -0.79
C ILE A 19 -6.67 4.13 -0.12
N GLN A 20 -7.88 3.78 -0.57
CA GLN A 20 -9.14 4.24 0.02
C GLN A 20 -9.34 3.74 1.45
N GLU A 21 -8.96 2.48 1.76
CA GLU A 21 -9.04 1.94 3.13
C GLU A 21 -8.06 2.67 4.06
N ILE A 22 -6.88 3.00 3.55
CA ILE A 22 -5.87 3.75 4.29
C ILE A 22 -6.33 5.19 4.51
N GLY A 23 -6.83 5.86 3.47
CA GLY A 23 -7.35 7.23 3.54
C GLY A 23 -8.50 7.35 4.55
N SER A 24 -9.45 6.41 4.53
CA SER A 24 -10.56 6.39 5.49
C SER A 24 -10.09 6.35 6.95
N LYS A 25 -9.04 5.57 7.26
CA LYS A 25 -8.44 5.53 8.61
C LYS A 25 -7.79 6.83 9.03
N LEU A 26 -7.36 7.65 8.08
CA LEU A 26 -6.74 8.95 8.30
C LEU A 26 -7.75 10.11 8.21
N GLY A 27 -9.04 9.81 8.04
CA GLY A 27 -10.08 10.83 7.85
C GLY A 27 -10.04 11.53 6.50
N ILE A 28 -9.41 10.90 5.50
CA ILE A 28 -9.33 11.41 4.12
C ILE A 28 -10.47 10.79 3.30
N PRO A 29 -11.44 11.61 2.83
CA PRO A 29 -12.52 11.13 1.99
C PRO A 29 -12.02 10.58 0.65
N THR A 30 -12.73 9.61 0.08
CA THR A 30 -12.30 8.93 -1.16
C THR A 30 -12.29 9.88 -2.36
N GLU A 31 -13.20 10.84 -2.39
CA GLU A 31 -13.29 11.89 -3.40
C GLU A 31 -12.09 12.85 -3.40
N HIS A 32 -11.34 12.93 -2.29
CA HIS A 32 -10.10 13.70 -2.21
C HIS A 32 -8.87 12.88 -2.62
N LEU A 33 -9.02 11.56 -2.76
CA LEU A 33 -7.98 10.71 -3.30
C LEU A 33 -8.09 10.78 -4.82
N LEU A 34 -7.09 11.38 -5.46
CA LEU A 34 -6.94 11.29 -6.91
C LEU A 34 -6.26 9.95 -7.23
N PRO A 35 -6.98 8.94 -7.75
CA PRO A 35 -6.36 7.68 -8.11
C PRO A 35 -5.42 7.91 -9.28
N TYR A 36 -4.14 7.97 -8.98
CA TYR A 36 -3.08 8.00 -9.96
C TYR A 36 -2.85 6.55 -10.38
N GLY A 37 -3.69 6.00 -11.28
CA GLY A 37 -3.54 4.62 -11.77
C GLY A 37 -3.81 3.57 -10.67
N HIS A 38 -3.63 2.28 -10.99
CA HIS A 38 -3.78 1.18 -10.02
C HIS A 38 -2.46 0.85 -9.29
N ASP A 39 -1.35 1.40 -9.77
CA ASP A 39 0.02 1.02 -9.45
C ASP A 39 1.00 2.20 -9.26
N LYS A 40 0.52 3.47 -9.26
CA LYS A 40 1.35 4.64 -8.93
C LYS A 40 1.15 5.07 -7.49
#